data_AF-A0A843D5M5-F1
#
_entry.id   AF-A0A843D5M5-F1
#
_cell.length_a   1.000
_cell.length_b   1.000
_cell.length_c   1.000
_cell.angle_alpha   90.00
_cell.angle_beta   90.00
_cell.angle_gamma   90.00
#
_symmetry.space_group_name_H-M   'P 1'
#
loop_
_entity.id
_entity.type
_entity.pdbx_description
1 polymer ?
#
loop_
_entity_poly.entity_id
_entity_poly.type
_entity_poly.pdbx_seq_one_letter_code
_entity_poly.pdbx_strand_id
1 'polypeptide(L)'
;MPQTDLTDDEISDMIAEPKYLDAQTYDSLRDMKNYKTKRGHNEITCALAAENHKFRIFGRQSSTNKLDFSWGLIYIDNVNGTEIMLRRYNGKSHRHTNVIEKNRIYGYHIHYAKERYLKEYTKGESYAEPTDRYGTFHEALDCMIKDCNIDVQGMRTLGDYDI
;
A
#
# COMPACT_ATOMS: atom_id res chain seq x y z
N MET A 1 -3.17 -21.55 4.94
CA MET A 1 -2.33 -20.47 4.38
C MET A 1 -1.52 -19.90 5.52
N PRO A 2 -0.26 -19.45 5.33
CA PRO A 2 0.62 -19.20 6.45
C PRO A 2 0.01 -18.08 7.31
N GLN A 3 -0.49 -18.51 8.47
CA GLN A 3 -0.48 -17.77 9.71
C GLN A 3 0.96 -17.28 9.83
N THR A 4 1.18 -16.00 9.59
CA THR A 4 2.52 -15.42 9.71
C THR A 4 2.66 -14.94 11.14
N ASP A 5 3.81 -15.24 11.76
CA ASP A 5 4.06 -14.93 13.16
C ASP A 5 4.55 -13.49 13.39
N LEU A 6 4.39 -12.61 12.38
CA LEU A 6 4.75 -11.20 12.51
C LEU A 6 3.99 -10.52 13.65
N THR A 7 4.75 -9.97 14.58
CA THR A 7 4.29 -9.12 15.68
C THR A 7 3.93 -7.72 15.20
N ASP A 8 3.12 -7.01 15.99
CA ASP A 8 2.80 -5.60 15.69
C ASP A 8 4.07 -4.71 15.65
N ASP A 9 5.09 -5.06 16.44
CA ASP A 9 6.39 -4.36 16.47
C ASP A 9 7.17 -4.60 15.18
N GLU A 10 7.31 -5.85 14.71
CA GLU A 10 7.97 -6.15 13.43
C GLU A 10 7.25 -5.49 12.25
N ILE A 11 5.92 -5.47 12.27
CA ILE A 11 5.11 -4.76 11.27
C ILE A 11 5.42 -3.26 11.30
N SER A 12 5.49 -2.67 12.49
CA SER A 12 5.81 -1.25 12.67
C SER A 12 7.22 -0.93 12.16
N ASP A 13 8.21 -1.75 12.51
CA ASP A 13 9.60 -1.59 12.09
C ASP A 13 9.73 -1.67 10.56
N MET A 14 9.07 -2.64 9.92
CA MET A 14 9.05 -2.74 8.46
C MET A 14 8.35 -1.57 7.77
N ILE A 15 7.34 -0.97 8.39
CA ILE A 15 6.69 0.25 7.86
C ILE A 15 7.64 1.45 8.00
N ALA A 16 8.33 1.56 9.14
CA ALA A 16 9.26 2.64 9.45
C ALA A 16 10.60 2.52 8.69
N GLU A 17 10.99 1.32 8.23
CA GLU A 17 12.20 1.12 7.44
C GLU A 17 12.22 2.04 6.21
N PRO A 18 13.30 2.81 5.98
CA PRO A 18 13.44 3.63 4.78
C PRO A 18 13.36 2.78 3.51
N LYS A 19 12.52 3.22 2.57
CA LYS A 19 12.37 2.62 1.25
C LYS A 19 12.62 3.69 0.20
N TYR A 20 13.14 3.31 -0.95
CA TYR A 20 13.52 4.25 -2.00
C TYR A 20 12.83 3.90 -3.31
N LEU A 21 12.38 4.95 -3.98
CA LEU A 21 11.75 4.92 -5.30
C LEU A 21 12.32 6.07 -6.12
N ASP A 22 12.72 5.83 -7.36
CA ASP A 22 13.18 6.94 -8.21
C ASP A 22 12.00 7.79 -8.73
N ALA A 23 12.25 9.09 -8.94
CA ALA A 23 11.24 10.04 -9.39
C ALA A 23 10.58 9.66 -10.72
N GLN A 24 11.31 9.08 -11.67
CA GLN A 24 10.75 8.68 -12.96
C GLN A 24 9.76 7.53 -12.80
N THR A 25 10.06 6.57 -11.93
CA THR A 25 9.15 5.49 -11.59
C THR A 25 7.93 6.03 -10.85
N TYR A 26 8.12 6.95 -9.89
CA TYR A 26 7.00 7.60 -9.21
C TYR A 26 6.04 8.32 -10.19
N ASP A 27 6.58 9.10 -11.13
CA ASP A 27 5.78 9.74 -12.18
C ASP A 27 5.05 8.71 -13.05
N SER A 28 5.72 7.61 -13.41
CA SER A 28 5.09 6.51 -14.16
C SER A 28 3.93 5.85 -13.40
N LEU A 29 3.97 5.78 -12.07
CA LEU A 29 2.88 5.26 -11.25
C LEU A 29 1.66 6.21 -11.30
N ARG A 30 1.89 7.53 -11.31
CA ARG A 30 0.81 8.54 -11.43
C ARG A 30 0.21 8.58 -12.83
N ASP A 31 1.04 8.53 -13.87
CA ASP A 31 0.58 8.69 -15.25
C ASP A 31 -0.24 7.52 -15.80
N MET A 32 -0.25 6.40 -15.08
CA MET A 32 -0.96 5.16 -15.44
C MET A 32 -0.58 4.54 -16.80
N LYS A 33 0.47 5.04 -17.48
CA LYS A 33 0.90 4.62 -18.83
C LYS A 33 1.26 3.13 -18.90
N ASN A 34 1.89 2.60 -17.86
CA ASN A 34 2.42 1.23 -17.83
C ASN A 34 1.48 0.22 -17.13
N TYR A 35 0.23 0.59 -16.91
CA TYR A 35 -0.73 -0.27 -16.22
C TYR A 35 -1.20 -1.38 -17.17
N LYS A 36 -1.27 -2.60 -16.64
CA LYS A 36 -1.79 -3.75 -17.36
C LYS A 36 -3.27 -3.89 -17.03
N THR A 37 -4.13 -3.92 -18.05
CA THR A 37 -5.54 -4.22 -17.85
C THR A 37 -5.74 -5.71 -17.65
N LYS A 38 -6.33 -6.09 -16.51
CA LYS A 38 -6.66 -7.47 -16.14
C LYS A 38 -8.02 -7.50 -15.45
N ARG A 39 -8.92 -8.36 -15.94
CA ARG A 39 -10.25 -8.60 -15.32
C ARG A 39 -11.03 -7.31 -15.00
N GLY A 40 -10.97 -6.30 -15.88
CA GLY A 40 -11.68 -5.02 -15.69
C GLY A 40 -10.99 -4.02 -14.74
N HIS A 41 -9.75 -4.28 -14.35
CA HIS A 41 -8.92 -3.36 -13.58
C HIS A 41 -7.61 -3.05 -14.30
N ASN A 42 -7.12 -1.83 -14.13
CA ASN A 42 -5.77 -1.43 -14.50
C ASN A 42 -4.86 -1.66 -13.28
N GLU A 43 -3.78 -2.43 -13.45
CA GLU A 43 -2.87 -2.83 -12.36
C GLU A 43 -1.41 -2.49 -12.68
N ILE A 44 -0.66 -2.12 -11.64
CA ILE A 44 0.80 -1.96 -11.68
C ILE A 44 1.43 -2.51 -10.41
N THR A 45 2.69 -2.92 -10.52
CA THR A 45 3.53 -3.30 -9.38
C THR A 45 4.92 -2.72 -9.58
N CYS A 46 5.56 -2.29 -8.50
CA CYS A 46 6.91 -1.76 -8.50
C CYS A 46 7.65 -2.27 -7.27
N ALA A 47 8.87 -2.77 -7.45
CA ALA A 47 9.74 -3.13 -6.32
C ALA A 47 10.34 -1.85 -5.72
N LEU A 48 10.52 -1.83 -4.40
CA LEU A 48 11.20 -0.74 -3.70
C LEU A 48 12.60 -1.19 -3.30
N ALA A 49 13.56 -0.28 -3.38
CA ALA A 49 14.86 -0.50 -2.76
C ALA A 49 14.75 -0.26 -1.25
N ALA A 50 15.35 -1.12 -0.44
CA ALA A 50 15.42 -1.01 1.02
C ALA A 50 16.62 -1.83 1.51
N GLU A 51 17.06 -1.60 2.75
CA GLU A 51 18.29 -2.20 3.28
C GLU A 51 18.10 -3.63 3.78
N ASN A 52 17.01 -3.89 4.52
CA ASN A 52 16.85 -5.11 5.30
C ASN A 52 15.82 -6.05 4.69
N HIS A 53 14.72 -5.49 4.18
CA HIS A 53 13.57 -6.27 3.73
C HIS A 53 13.23 -6.01 2.26
N LYS A 54 12.58 -7.00 1.63
CA LYS A 54 12.10 -6.87 0.26
C LYS A 54 10.67 -6.33 0.27
N PHE A 55 10.47 -5.24 -0.45
CA PHE A 55 9.17 -4.61 -0.59
C PHE A 55 8.75 -4.43 -2.03
N ARG A 56 7.45 -4.42 -2.24
CA ARG A 56 6.84 -3.90 -3.46
C ARG A 56 5.60 -3.10 -3.13
N ILE A 57 5.30 -2.15 -3.99
CA ILE A 57 3.99 -1.51 -4.03
C ILE A 57 3.16 -2.10 -5.17
N PHE A 58 1.84 -2.08 -4.98
CA PHE A 58 0.90 -2.38 -6.05
C PHE A 58 -0.17 -1.30 -6.12
N GLY A 59 -0.59 -0.97 -7.34
CA GLY A 59 -1.72 -0.10 -7.61
C GLY A 59 -2.75 -0.85 -8.45
N ARG A 60 -4.03 -0.69 -8.12
CA ARG A 60 -5.16 -1.21 -8.89
C ARG A 60 -6.25 -0.14 -8.95
N GLN A 61 -6.83 0.09 -10.13
CA GLN A 61 -8.07 0.86 -10.26
C GLN A 61 -9.00 0.18 -11.27
N SER A 62 -10.29 0.06 -10.95
CA SER A 62 -11.31 -0.40 -11.88
C SER A 62 -11.37 0.50 -13.13
N SER A 63 -11.49 -0.13 -14.29
CA SER A 63 -11.65 0.57 -15.57
C SER A 63 -13.01 1.26 -15.69
N THR A 64 -14.00 0.89 -14.86
CA THR A 64 -15.38 1.39 -14.94
C THR A 64 -15.81 2.19 -13.71
N ASN A 65 -15.31 1.86 -12.51
CA ASN A 65 -15.61 2.60 -11.28
C ASN A 65 -14.35 3.26 -10.70
N LYS A 66 -14.22 4.58 -10.87
CA LYS A 66 -13.06 5.32 -10.38
C LYS A 66 -12.92 5.34 -8.85
N LEU A 67 -14.00 5.05 -8.11
CA LEU A 67 -13.96 4.88 -6.65
C LEU A 67 -13.50 3.48 -6.23
N ASP A 68 -13.41 2.53 -7.16
CA ASP A 68 -12.85 1.21 -6.90
C ASP A 68 -11.37 1.18 -7.23
N PHE A 69 -10.57 1.49 -6.22
CA PHE A 69 -9.12 1.48 -6.33
C PHE A 69 -8.46 1.00 -5.04
N SER A 70 -7.20 0.63 -5.17
CA SER A 70 -6.33 0.40 -4.04
C SER A 70 -4.86 0.65 -4.38
N TRP A 71 -4.12 1.22 -3.43
CA TRP A 71 -2.67 1.10 -3.33
C TRP A 71 -2.31 0.22 -2.15
N GLY A 72 -1.19 -0.47 -2.20
CA GLY A 72 -0.67 -1.08 -0.98
C GLY A 72 0.80 -1.42 -1.01
N LEU A 73 1.37 -1.46 0.18
CA LEU A 73 2.73 -1.86 0.48
C LEU A 73 2.72 -3.33 0.89
N ILE A 74 3.57 -4.11 0.23
CA ILE A 74 3.71 -5.54 0.45
C ILE A 74 5.15 -5.82 0.86
N TYR A 75 5.29 -6.52 1.99
CA TYR A 75 6.52 -7.18 2.39
C TYR A 75 6.59 -8.56 1.74
N ILE A 76 7.79 -8.95 1.31
CA ILE A 76 8.10 -10.26 0.73
C ILE A 76 9.10 -10.94 1.66
N ASP A 77 8.65 -12.01 2.31
CA ASP A 77 9.46 -12.82 3.23
C ASP A 77 10.72 -13.35 2.52
N ASN A 78 11.90 -13.07 3.08
CA ASN A 78 13.18 -13.41 2.48
C ASN A 78 13.47 -14.92 2.46
N VAL A 79 12.82 -15.70 3.34
CA VAL A 79 13.03 -17.14 3.52
C VAL A 79 12.12 -17.93 2.59
N ASN A 80 10.83 -17.61 2.56
CA ASN A 80 9.82 -18.41 1.87
C ASN A 80 9.09 -17.67 0.73
N GLY A 81 9.36 -16.38 0.54
CA GLY A 81 8.74 -15.56 -0.53
C GLY A 81 7.27 -15.21 -0.28
N THR A 82 6.74 -15.46 0.92
CA THR A 82 5.36 -15.12 1.28
C THR A 82 5.16 -13.62 1.23
N GLU A 83 4.09 -13.20 0.57
CA GLU A 83 3.71 -11.81 0.46
C GLU A 83 2.69 -11.42 1.52
N ILE A 84 3.04 -10.41 2.31
CA ILE A 84 2.24 -9.90 3.42
C ILE A 84 1.91 -8.44 3.15
N MET A 85 0.60 -8.11 3.16
CA MET A 85 0.11 -6.75 2.95
C MET A 85 0.26 -5.94 4.24
N LEU A 86 1.23 -5.03 4.31
CA LEU A 86 1.46 -4.20 5.51
C LEU A 86 0.47 -3.05 5.62
N ARG A 87 0.18 -2.40 4.48
CA ARG A 87 -0.75 -1.28 4.35
C ARG A 87 -1.51 -1.38 3.04
N ARG A 88 -2.79 -1.03 3.05
CA ARG A 88 -3.58 -0.90 1.81
C ARG A 88 -4.57 0.25 1.89
N TYR A 89 -4.49 1.19 0.96
CA TYR A 89 -5.27 2.41 0.87
C TYR A 89 -6.38 2.20 -0.15
N ASN A 90 -7.63 2.02 0.31
CA ASN A 90 -8.76 1.69 -0.55
C ASN A 90 -9.65 2.90 -0.85
N GLY A 91 -10.22 2.87 -2.06
CA GLY A 91 -11.29 3.75 -2.48
C GLY A 91 -12.65 3.43 -1.85
N LYS A 92 -13.64 4.29 -2.11
CA LYS A 92 -15.01 4.18 -1.62
C LYS A 92 -15.88 3.33 -2.57
N SER A 93 -15.53 2.06 -2.78
CA SER A 93 -16.28 1.16 -3.66
C SER A 93 -17.09 0.08 -2.96
N HIS A 94 -16.77 -0.23 -1.70
CA HIS A 94 -17.37 -1.33 -0.97
C HIS A 94 -17.37 -1.07 0.53
N ARG A 95 -18.11 -1.90 1.25
CA ARG A 95 -18.14 -1.91 2.71
C ARG A 95 -17.10 -2.89 3.22
N HIS A 96 -16.30 -2.47 4.19
CA HIS A 96 -15.40 -3.33 4.93
C HIS A 96 -15.99 -3.69 6.30
N THR A 97 -15.66 -4.87 6.82
CA THR A 97 -16.01 -5.27 8.20
C THR A 97 -14.76 -5.71 8.90
N ASN A 98 -14.42 -5.07 10.02
CA ASN A 98 -13.39 -5.60 10.89
C ASN A 98 -14.01 -6.75 11.70
N VAL A 99 -13.70 -7.98 11.31
CA VAL A 99 -14.34 -9.17 11.88
C VAL A 99 -14.11 -9.34 13.39
N ILE A 100 -12.96 -8.93 13.92
CA ILE A 100 -12.67 -8.99 15.36
C ILE A 100 -13.45 -7.90 16.11
N GLU A 101 -13.41 -6.65 15.63
CA GLU A 101 -14.11 -5.50 16.26
C GLU A 101 -15.62 -5.54 16.05
N LYS A 102 -16.09 -6.29 15.05
CA LYS A 102 -17.49 -6.35 14.60
C LYS A 102 -18.05 -4.99 14.18
N ASN A 103 -17.20 -4.03 13.80
CA ASN A 103 -17.63 -2.76 13.25
C ASN A 103 -17.51 -2.74 11.71
N ARG A 104 -18.31 -1.88 11.08
CA ARG A 104 -18.41 -1.75 9.62
C ARG A 104 -17.93 -0.37 9.19
N ILE A 105 -17.19 -0.35 8.10
CA ILE A 105 -16.64 0.87 7.52
C ILE A 105 -17.18 1.02 6.10
N TYR A 106 -17.71 2.20 5.79
CA TYR A 106 -18.12 2.58 4.44
C TYR A 106 -17.56 3.96 4.13
N GLY A 107 -16.68 4.03 3.14
CA GLY A 107 -15.87 5.22 2.89
C GLY A 107 -14.49 4.85 2.36
N TYR A 108 -13.65 5.85 2.17
CA TYR A 108 -12.21 5.63 2.04
C TYR A 108 -11.69 5.04 3.35
N HIS A 109 -10.79 4.08 3.26
CA HIS A 109 -10.27 3.37 4.43
C HIS A 109 -8.90 2.78 4.14
N ILE A 110 -8.09 2.72 5.18
CA ILE A 110 -6.75 2.14 5.14
C ILE A 110 -6.82 0.82 5.89
N HIS A 111 -6.36 -0.26 5.28
CA HIS A 111 -6.10 -1.51 5.97
C HIS A 111 -4.70 -1.50 6.56
N TYR A 112 -4.61 -2.04 7.77
CA TYR A 112 -3.41 -2.17 8.57
C TYR A 112 -3.17 -3.66 8.81
N ALA A 113 -1.96 -4.13 8.50
CA ALA A 113 -1.50 -5.39 9.08
C ALA A 113 -1.54 -5.27 10.60
N LYS A 114 -2.11 -6.29 11.25
CA LYS A 114 -2.18 -6.44 12.69
C LYS A 114 -1.88 -7.88 13.04
N GLU A 115 -1.01 -8.10 14.01
CA GLU A 115 -0.57 -9.41 14.48
C GLU A 115 -1.76 -10.36 14.69
N ARG A 116 -2.76 -9.94 15.47
CA ARG A 116 -3.98 -10.72 15.73
C ARG A 116 -4.75 -11.11 14.46
N TYR A 117 -4.76 -10.24 13.44
CA TYR A 117 -5.41 -10.53 12.17
C TYR A 117 -4.59 -11.51 11.32
N LEU A 118 -3.27 -11.33 11.29
CA LEU A 118 -2.36 -12.23 10.58
C LEU A 118 -2.31 -13.62 11.22
N LYS A 119 -2.52 -13.69 12.54
CA LYS A 119 -2.66 -14.93 13.29
C LYS A 119 -4.01 -15.59 13.07
N GLU A 120 -5.13 -14.89 13.03
CA GLU A 120 -6.43 -15.60 13.03
C GLU A 120 -7.05 -15.76 11.64
N TYR A 121 -6.65 -14.94 10.66
CA TYR A 121 -7.39 -14.84 9.41
C TYR A 121 -6.53 -14.97 8.15
N THR A 122 -7.21 -15.31 7.06
CA THR A 122 -6.59 -15.49 5.74
C THR A 122 -6.46 -14.17 4.98
N LYS A 123 -5.67 -14.21 3.90
CA LYS A 123 -5.41 -13.10 2.97
C LYS A 123 -6.72 -12.50 2.45
N GLY A 124 -7.16 -11.38 3.02
CA GLY A 124 -8.39 -10.67 2.65
C GLY A 124 -9.12 -10.04 3.83
N GLU A 125 -9.04 -10.67 5.00
CA GLU A 125 -9.57 -10.15 6.26
C GLU A 125 -8.44 -9.40 6.98
N SER A 126 -8.64 -8.11 7.22
CA SER A 126 -7.64 -7.25 7.87
C SER A 126 -8.35 -6.16 8.65
N TYR A 127 -7.66 -5.63 9.66
CA TYR A 127 -8.10 -4.44 10.36
C TYR A 127 -8.04 -3.24 9.41
N ALA A 128 -9.06 -2.40 9.41
CA ALA A 128 -9.07 -1.14 8.68
C ALA A 128 -9.63 0.01 9.51
N GLU A 129 -9.25 1.22 9.15
CA GLU A 129 -9.76 2.46 9.73
C GLU A 129 -10.28 3.38 8.61
N PRO A 130 -11.40 4.08 8.83
CA PRO A 130 -11.86 5.11 7.89
C PRO A 130 -10.85 6.26 7.82
N THR A 131 -10.81 6.94 6.68
CA THR A 131 -9.91 8.09 6.47
C THR A 131 -10.55 9.15 5.60
N ASP A 132 -10.15 10.39 5.81
CA ASP A 132 -10.45 11.57 5.00
C ASP A 132 -9.21 12.14 4.28
N ARG A 133 -8.05 11.49 4.45
CA ARG A 133 -6.75 11.97 3.96
C ARG A 133 -6.59 11.92 2.44
N TYR A 134 -7.46 11.20 1.75
CA TYR A 134 -7.47 11.09 0.30
C TYR A 134 -8.89 10.84 -0.23
N GLY A 135 -9.18 11.32 -1.44
CA GLY A 135 -10.41 11.04 -2.18
C GLY A 135 -10.17 10.37 -3.53
N THR A 136 -8.92 10.33 -3.99
CA THR A 136 -8.55 9.87 -5.33
C THR A 136 -7.47 8.78 -5.29
N PHE A 137 -7.29 8.12 -6.44
CA PHE A 137 -6.25 7.11 -6.62
C PHE A 137 -4.84 7.66 -6.42
N HIS A 138 -4.60 8.90 -6.86
CA HIS A 138 -3.29 9.55 -6.75
C HIS A 138 -3.01 10.04 -5.33
N GLU A 139 -3.98 10.66 -4.66
CA GLU A 139 -3.81 11.07 -3.26
C GLU A 139 -3.59 9.88 -2.32
N ALA A 140 -4.16 8.71 -2.64
CA ALA A 140 -3.91 7.48 -1.91
C ALA A 140 -2.46 6.98 -2.08
N LEU A 141 -1.86 7.14 -3.28
CA LEU A 141 -0.43 6.89 -3.48
C LEU A 141 0.40 7.85 -2.62
N ASP A 142 0.07 9.14 -2.62
CA ASP A 142 0.80 10.16 -1.85
C ASP A 142 0.74 9.90 -0.34
N CYS A 143 -0.44 9.52 0.15
CA CYS A 143 -0.60 9.09 1.54
C CYS A 143 0.27 7.88 1.86
N MET A 144 0.29 6.87 0.99
CA MET A 144 1.11 5.67 1.17
C MET A 144 2.60 6.00 1.20
N ILE A 145 3.10 6.82 0.27
CA ILE A 145 4.51 7.21 0.21
C ILE A 145 4.95 7.83 1.54
N LYS A 146 4.14 8.77 2.06
CA LYS A 146 4.40 9.44 3.33
C LYS A 146 4.33 8.50 4.54
N ASP A 147 3.29 7.68 4.62
CA ASP A 147 3.03 6.82 5.79
C ASP A 147 3.97 5.62 5.89
N CYS A 148 4.55 5.19 4.77
CA CYS A 148 5.37 3.98 4.68
C CYS A 148 6.88 4.26 4.58
N ASN A 149 7.29 5.48 4.92
CA ASN A 149 8.67 5.97 4.84
C ASN A 149 9.33 5.70 3.48
N ILE A 150 8.61 6.00 2.39
CA ILE A 150 9.12 5.87 1.03
C ILE A 150 9.68 7.23 0.60
N ASP A 151 10.99 7.30 0.41
CA ASP A 151 11.68 8.46 -0.14
C ASP A 151 11.70 8.37 -1.67
N VAL A 152 11.19 9.42 -2.32
CA VAL A 152 11.20 9.54 -3.77
C VAL A 152 12.46 10.27 -4.19
N GLN A 153 13.51 9.49 -4.49
CA GLN A 153 14.82 10.01 -4.84
C GLN A 153 14.80 10.74 -6.18
N GLY A 154 15.51 11.87 -6.24
CA GLY A 154 15.58 12.69 -7.44
C GLY A 154 14.36 13.58 -7.68
N MET A 155 13.43 13.69 -6.72
CA MET A 155 12.56 14.87 -6.64
C MET A 155 13.47 16.08 -6.46
N ARG A 156 13.71 16.83 -7.54
CA ARG A 156 14.37 18.12 -7.46
C ARG A 156 13.52 19.01 -6.57
N THR A 157 13.94 19.20 -5.32
CA THR A 157 13.52 20.36 -4.55
C THR A 157 13.98 21.57 -5.35
N LEU A 158 13.02 22.41 -5.76
CA LEU A 158 13.30 23.77 -6.23
C LEU A 158 13.98 24.50 -5.07
N GLY A 159 15.31 24.41 -5.02
CA GLY A 159 16.16 24.88 -3.92
C GLY A 159 17.65 24.69 -4.17
N ASP A 160 18.07 23.84 -5.11
CA ASP A 160 19.49 23.59 -5.40
C ASP A 160 20.06 24.38 -6.59
N TYR A 161 19.48 25.54 -6.90
CA TYR A 161 20.12 26.55 -7.76
C TYR A 161 20.29 27.85 -6.99
N ASP A 162 21.24 27.87 -6.07
CA ASP A 162 21.92 29.08 -5.63
C ASP A 162 23.42 28.80 -5.56
N ILE A 163 24.09 28.86 -6.73
CA ILE A 163 25.42 29.46 -6.92
C ILE A 163 25.46 30.09 -8.32
#